data_AF-A0A1D8REU0-F1
#
_entry.id   AF-A0A1D8REU0-F1
#
_cell.length_a   1.000
_cell.length_b   1.000
_cell.length_c   1.000
_cell.angle_alpha   90.00
_cell.angle_beta   90.00
_cell.angle_gamma   90.00
#
_symmetry.space_group_name_H-M   'P 1'
#
loop_
_entity.id
_entity.type
_entity.pdbx_description
1 polymer ?
#
loop_
_entity_poly.entity_id
_entity_poly.type
_entity_poly.pdbx_seq_one_letter_code
_entity_poly.pdbx_strand_id
1 'polypeptide(L)'
;MSIEFDPYSLVVSINNLNATLKEVDYFKDYILPIVSLIVSGIFGYIIAIRGYKWQECVQNERIKVDTINKTIMMFQDMQNNLVAIKATYSDGLSHHPLQRAGYMPFIICDETIMYCESERLVQVGLSDNTGSKAWKLLHKKNKCNIKATPWLQAPTIFTVVSNYNHLIVLLKTRNQLDLDVKSMLSEKYGSEYGMGMTEDKLYEALGRSLFVKYFDATELLILQVDNMIISINDFLTHYPNEVSLKVNKKYLSNYKVIVNYINETTPYISMLKRTPALDIKVMSSLVRMDTVEAMRKYRDYTTIQTN
;
A
#
# COMPACT_ATOMS: atom_id res chain seq x y z
N MET A 1 45.23 60.95 62.73
CA MET A 1 43.94 61.19 62.06
C MET A 1 42.92 60.35 62.80
N SER A 2 42.27 60.95 63.79
CA SER A 2 41.27 60.29 64.64
C SER A 2 40.01 60.04 63.82
N ILE A 3 39.59 58.78 63.74
CA ILE A 3 38.31 58.41 63.12
C ILE A 3 37.23 58.94 64.05
N GLU A 4 36.61 60.05 63.67
CA GLU A 4 35.48 60.64 64.38
C GLU A 4 34.26 59.75 64.10
N PHE A 5 33.92 58.88 65.05
CA PHE A 5 32.73 58.05 64.97
C PHE A 5 31.50 58.93 65.19
N ASP A 6 30.83 59.30 64.10
CA ASP A 6 29.54 60.00 64.16
C ASP A 6 28.48 59.06 64.79
N PRO A 7 28.01 59.34 66.03
CA PRO A 7 27.06 58.49 66.73
C PRO A 7 25.73 58.36 65.99
N TYR A 8 25.38 59.37 65.18
CA TYR A 8 24.12 59.40 64.45
C TYR A 8 24.12 58.39 63.29
N SER A 9 25.23 58.32 62.55
CA SER A 9 25.43 57.31 61.50
C SER A 9 25.37 55.89 62.05
N LEU A 10 25.87 55.67 63.26
CA LEU A 10 25.91 54.38 63.94
C LEU A 10 24.52 53.96 64.41
N VAL A 11 23.74 54.88 64.99
CA VAL A 11 22.35 54.64 65.40
C VAL A 11 21.43 54.41 64.20
N VAL A 12 21.59 55.16 63.11
CA VAL A 12 20.84 54.93 61.86
C VAL A 12 21.20 53.57 61.26
N SER A 13 22.47 53.20 61.26
CA SER A 13 22.92 51.89 60.77
C SER A 13 22.40 50.73 61.63
N ILE A 14 22.41 50.87 62.97
CA ILE A 14 21.85 49.89 63.90
C ILE A 14 20.34 49.78 63.77
N ASN A 15 19.63 50.90 63.59
CA ASN A 15 18.18 50.88 63.39
C ASN A 15 17.80 50.28 62.04
N ASN A 16 18.56 50.56 60.98
CA ASN A 16 18.36 49.94 59.66
C ASN A 16 18.64 48.43 59.71
N LEU A 17 19.70 48.00 60.42
CA LEU A 17 20.00 46.58 60.65
C LEU A 17 18.93 45.89 61.50
N ASN A 18 18.43 46.54 62.56
CA ASN A 18 17.33 46.01 63.38
C ASN A 18 16.00 45.97 62.61
N ALA A 19 15.78 46.90 61.68
CA ALA A 19 14.62 46.87 60.78
C ALA A 19 14.74 45.71 59.77
N THR A 20 15.94 45.46 59.21
CA THR A 20 16.17 44.32 58.31
C THR A 20 16.08 42.97 59.03
N LEU A 21 16.51 42.89 60.29
CA LEU A 21 16.40 41.66 61.10
C LEU A 21 14.98 41.38 61.60
N LYS A 22 14.12 42.40 61.73
CA LYS A 22 12.71 42.25 62.14
C LYS A 22 11.77 41.88 60.99
N GLU A 23 12.21 41.98 59.75
CA GLU A 23 11.42 41.67 58.55
C GLU A 23 11.81 40.33 57.89
N VAL A 24 12.45 39.40 58.61
CA VAL A 24 12.64 38.03 58.11
C VAL A 24 11.31 37.28 58.24
N ASP A 25 10.51 37.35 57.20
CA ASP A 25 9.29 36.56 57.09
C ASP A 25 9.69 35.14 56.67
N TYR A 26 9.82 34.24 57.65
CA TYR A 26 10.21 32.85 57.42
C TYR A 26 9.35 32.15 56.36
N PHE A 27 8.07 32.53 56.25
CA PHE A 27 7.20 31.99 55.21
C PHE A 27 7.63 32.48 53.82
N LYS A 28 7.88 33.78 53.69
CA LYS A 28 8.26 34.39 52.41
C LYS A 28 9.68 34.04 51.96
N ASP A 29 10.62 33.99 52.89
CA ASP A 29 12.05 33.89 52.57
C ASP A 29 12.54 32.45 52.48
N TYR A 30 11.85 31.50 53.12
CA TYR A 30 12.26 30.08 53.13
C TYR A 30 11.18 29.13 52.59
N ILE A 31 9.92 29.29 53.00
CA ILE A 31 8.85 28.36 52.59
C ILE A 31 8.43 28.62 51.14
N LEU A 32 8.16 29.88 50.75
CA LEU A 32 7.72 30.22 49.41
C LEU A 32 8.70 29.79 48.31
N PRO A 33 10.03 29.99 48.42
CA PRO A 33 10.97 29.54 47.39
C PRO A 33 10.98 28.01 47.23
N ILE A 34 10.94 27.27 48.34
CA ILE A 34 10.92 25.80 48.33
C ILE A 34 9.61 25.29 47.71
N VAL A 35 8.47 25.81 48.14
CA VAL A 35 7.15 25.45 47.60
C VAL A 35 7.04 25.82 46.12
N SER A 36 7.51 27.01 45.74
CA SER A 36 7.53 27.46 44.34
C SER A 36 8.36 26.54 43.45
N LEU A 37 9.53 26.08 43.94
CA LEU A 37 10.38 25.14 43.21
C LEU A 37 9.72 23.76 43.06
N ILE A 38 9.09 23.24 44.12
CA ILE A 38 8.35 21.98 44.08
C ILE A 38 7.17 22.07 43.10
N VAL A 39 6.36 23.13 43.21
CA VAL A 39 5.20 23.36 42.33
C VAL A 39 5.65 23.50 40.88
N SER A 40 6.70 24.28 40.61
CA SER A 40 7.28 24.43 39.28
C SER A 40 7.81 23.10 38.72
N GLY A 41 8.47 22.29 39.55
CA GLY A 41 8.94 20.96 39.18
C GLY A 41 7.79 20.00 38.83
N ILE A 42 6.72 20.00 39.64
CA ILE A 42 5.51 19.20 39.38
C ILE A 42 4.84 19.64 38.08
N PHE A 43 4.66 20.95 37.87
CA PHE A 43 4.09 21.46 36.61
C PHE A 43 4.96 21.13 35.41
N GLY A 44 6.28 21.31 35.52
CA GLY A 44 7.24 20.94 34.47
C GLY A 44 7.13 19.44 34.12
N TYR A 45 7.07 18.57 35.13
CA TYR A 45 6.90 17.13 34.94
C TYR A 45 5.57 16.78 34.27
N ILE A 46 4.44 17.37 34.71
CA ILE A 46 3.12 17.13 34.11
C ILE A 46 3.08 17.59 32.65
N ILE A 47 3.63 18.77 32.36
CA ILE A 47 3.71 19.33 31.01
C ILE A 47 4.59 18.42 30.14
N ALA A 48 5.75 17.98 30.64
CA ALA A 48 6.65 17.11 29.91
C ALA A 48 5.99 15.77 29.56
N ILE A 49 5.35 15.10 30.53
CA ILE A 49 4.69 13.81 30.27
C ILE A 49 3.51 13.95 29.31
N ARG A 50 2.65 14.96 29.51
CA ARG A 50 1.51 15.18 28.61
C ARG A 50 1.96 15.59 27.22
N GLY A 51 2.97 16.46 27.13
CA GLY A 51 3.58 16.88 25.89
C GLY A 51 4.20 15.72 25.14
N TYR A 52 4.99 14.88 25.81
CA TYR A 52 5.61 13.70 25.23
C TYR A 52 4.57 12.71 24.69
N LYS A 53 3.57 12.34 25.50
CA LYS A 53 2.49 11.45 25.06
C LYS A 53 1.72 12.03 23.87
N TRP A 54 1.47 13.33 23.87
CA TRP A 54 0.82 14.00 22.75
C TRP A 54 1.67 13.94 21.48
N GLN A 55 2.98 14.20 21.59
CA GLN A 55 3.93 14.11 20.48
C GLN A 55 4.01 12.69 19.91
N GLU A 56 4.11 11.66 20.75
CA GLU A 56 4.08 10.26 20.30
C GLU A 56 2.78 9.91 19.59
N CYS A 57 1.62 10.34 20.12
CA CYS A 57 0.34 10.12 19.47
C CYS A 57 0.27 10.79 18.09
N VAL A 58 0.73 12.04 17.99
CA VAL A 58 0.80 12.78 16.71
C VAL A 58 1.75 12.09 15.73
N GLN A 59 2.92 11.64 16.19
CA GLN A 59 3.90 10.96 15.36
C GLN A 59 3.35 9.62 14.84
N ASN A 60 2.73 8.82 15.71
CA ASN A 60 2.13 7.54 15.34
C ASN A 60 0.99 7.73 14.33
N GLU A 61 0.11 8.72 14.53
CA GLU A 61 -0.96 9.01 13.57
C GLU A 61 -0.41 9.50 12.22
N ARG A 62 0.67 10.30 12.20
CA ARG A 62 1.32 10.70 10.94
C ARG A 62 1.89 9.49 10.19
N ILE A 63 2.60 8.60 10.89
CA ILE A 63 3.15 7.37 10.31
C ILE A 63 2.05 6.49 9.71
N LYS A 64 0.89 6.37 10.40
CA LYS A 64 -0.27 5.65 9.85
C LYS A 64 -0.76 6.27 8.55
N VAL A 65 -0.95 7.60 8.52
CA VAL A 65 -1.41 8.27 7.30
C VAL A 65 -0.40 8.14 6.17
N ASP A 66 0.90 8.26 6.45
CA ASP A 66 1.93 8.01 5.45
C ASP A 66 1.85 6.61 4.89
N THR A 67 1.66 5.62 5.75
CA THR A 67 1.53 4.23 5.35
C THR A 67 0.29 4.03 4.48
N ILE A 68 -0.85 4.63 4.85
CA ILE A 68 -2.08 4.62 4.06
C ILE A 68 -1.84 5.21 2.67
N ASN A 69 -1.33 6.44 2.62
CA ASN A 69 -1.14 7.17 1.37
C ASN A 69 -0.13 6.45 0.47
N LYS A 70 1.00 5.98 1.04
CA LYS A 70 2.00 5.17 0.30
C LYS A 70 1.40 3.89 -0.26
N THR A 71 0.57 3.19 0.51
CA THR A 71 -0.08 1.96 0.05
C THR A 71 -1.05 2.26 -1.11
N ILE A 72 -1.84 3.33 -1.00
CA ILE A 72 -2.76 3.75 -2.07
C ILE A 72 -1.98 4.12 -3.34
N MET A 73 -0.92 4.92 -3.20
CA MET A 73 -0.06 5.31 -4.34
C MET A 73 0.61 4.08 -4.99
N MET A 74 1.12 3.14 -4.20
CA MET A 74 1.68 1.89 -4.71
C MET A 74 0.67 1.09 -5.55
N PHE A 75 -0.57 0.96 -5.09
CA PHE A 75 -1.62 0.28 -5.86
C PHE A 75 -2.01 1.05 -7.13
N GLN A 76 -1.96 2.38 -7.09
CA GLN A 76 -2.16 3.22 -8.27
C GLN A 76 -1.03 3.02 -9.30
N ASP A 77 0.23 2.92 -8.86
CA ASP A 77 1.36 2.64 -9.75
C ASP A 77 1.23 1.24 -10.37
N MET A 78 0.85 0.23 -9.57
CA MET A 78 0.56 -1.12 -10.06
C MET A 78 -0.55 -1.10 -11.12
N GLN A 79 -1.62 -0.36 -10.89
CA GLN A 79 -2.72 -0.23 -11.84
C GLN A 79 -2.28 0.42 -13.15
N ASN A 80 -1.50 1.51 -13.09
CA ASN A 80 -1.00 2.19 -14.27
C ASN A 80 -0.14 1.27 -15.13
N ASN A 81 0.75 0.48 -14.50
CA ASN A 81 1.58 -0.49 -15.22
C ASN A 81 0.73 -1.59 -15.88
N LEU A 82 -0.24 -2.15 -15.16
CA LEU A 82 -1.13 -3.18 -15.71
C LEU A 82 -2.00 -2.67 -16.86
N VAL A 83 -2.52 -1.44 -16.75
CA VAL A 83 -3.28 -0.79 -17.81
C VAL A 83 -2.39 -0.59 -19.04
N ALA A 84 -1.15 -0.15 -18.85
CA ALA A 84 -0.18 -0.02 -19.94
C ALA A 84 0.12 -1.38 -20.61
N ILE A 85 0.35 -2.43 -19.82
CA ILE A 85 0.56 -3.79 -20.31
C ILE A 85 -0.66 -4.25 -21.12
N LYS A 86 -1.87 -4.14 -20.57
CA LYS A 86 -3.10 -4.62 -21.21
C LYS A 86 -3.42 -3.88 -22.50
N ALA A 87 -3.22 -2.56 -22.53
CA ALA A 87 -3.48 -1.73 -23.69
C ALA A 87 -2.67 -2.14 -24.93
N THR A 88 -1.54 -2.85 -24.76
CA THR A 88 -0.73 -3.32 -25.89
C THR A 88 -1.35 -4.46 -26.68
N TYR A 89 -2.32 -5.19 -26.10
CA TYR A 89 -2.88 -6.38 -26.73
C TYR A 89 -4.42 -6.49 -26.64
N SER A 90 -5.10 -5.67 -25.84
CA SER A 90 -6.53 -5.87 -25.52
C SER A 90 -7.46 -5.93 -26.73
N ASP A 91 -7.20 -5.14 -27.76
CA ASP A 91 -8.18 -4.83 -28.80
C ASP A 91 -8.24 -5.87 -29.92
N GLY A 92 -7.25 -6.76 -30.02
CA GLY A 92 -7.17 -7.75 -31.08
C GLY A 92 -7.16 -9.21 -30.61
N LEU A 93 -7.37 -9.49 -29.32
CA LEU A 93 -7.45 -10.87 -28.85
C LEU A 93 -8.72 -11.59 -29.34
N SER A 94 -8.55 -12.82 -29.78
CA SER A 94 -9.63 -13.76 -30.08
C SER A 94 -9.72 -14.85 -29.00
N HIS A 95 -10.64 -15.79 -29.19
CA HIS A 95 -10.75 -17.00 -28.36
C HIS A 95 -9.63 -18.02 -28.64
N HIS A 96 -8.94 -17.94 -29.78
CA HIS A 96 -8.00 -18.97 -30.24
C HIS A 96 -6.62 -18.83 -29.57
N PRO A 97 -6.07 -19.88 -28.92
CA PRO A 97 -4.80 -19.78 -28.18
C PRO A 97 -3.61 -19.35 -29.04
N LEU A 98 -3.49 -19.89 -30.26
CA LEU A 98 -2.41 -19.50 -31.17
C LEU A 98 -2.42 -18.01 -31.51
N GLN A 99 -3.60 -17.48 -31.78
CA GLN A 99 -3.76 -16.10 -32.16
C GLN A 99 -3.42 -15.20 -30.98
N ARG A 100 -3.84 -15.55 -29.75
CA ARG A 100 -3.51 -14.79 -28.54
C ARG A 100 -2.00 -14.73 -28.30
N ALA A 101 -1.31 -15.85 -28.42
CA ALA A 101 0.14 -15.89 -28.24
C ALA A 101 0.92 -15.19 -29.35
N GLY A 102 0.48 -15.29 -30.61
CA GLY A 102 1.12 -14.60 -31.72
C GLY A 102 0.83 -13.10 -31.76
N TYR A 103 -0.36 -12.68 -31.31
CA TYR A 103 -0.79 -11.29 -31.33
C TYR A 103 -0.15 -10.46 -30.21
N MET A 104 0.08 -11.06 -29.03
CA MET A 104 0.71 -10.36 -27.93
C MET A 104 2.15 -9.95 -28.30
N PRO A 105 2.47 -8.64 -28.35
CA PRO A 105 3.80 -8.18 -28.72
C PRO A 105 4.81 -8.46 -27.60
N PHE A 106 6.09 -8.19 -27.86
CA PHE A 106 7.05 -8.06 -26.77
C PHE A 106 6.71 -6.80 -25.98
N ILE A 107 6.50 -6.91 -24.67
CA ILE A 107 6.02 -5.80 -23.84
C ILE A 107 7.18 -5.29 -22.99
N ILE A 108 7.56 -4.03 -23.18
CA ILE A 108 8.50 -3.33 -22.30
C ILE A 108 7.68 -2.73 -21.16
N CYS A 109 7.94 -3.18 -19.93
CA CYS A 109 7.27 -2.66 -18.73
C CYS A 109 8.30 -2.23 -17.70
N ASP A 110 7.86 -1.38 -16.77
CA ASP A 110 8.62 -1.16 -15.54
C ASP A 110 8.65 -2.46 -14.73
N GLU A 111 9.85 -2.96 -14.47
CA GLU A 111 10.11 -4.20 -13.76
C GLU A 111 10.21 -4.02 -12.24
N THR A 112 9.86 -2.83 -11.75
CA THR A 112 9.91 -2.50 -10.34
C THR A 112 9.03 -3.44 -9.52
N ILE A 113 9.68 -4.22 -8.66
CA ILE A 113 9.04 -5.08 -7.67
C ILE A 113 8.47 -4.19 -6.57
N MET A 114 7.20 -4.39 -6.25
CA MET A 114 6.52 -3.63 -5.22
C MET A 114 6.82 -4.25 -3.85
N TYR A 115 7.21 -3.41 -2.89
CA TYR A 115 7.45 -3.80 -1.52
C TYR A 115 6.45 -3.14 -0.58
N CYS A 116 5.76 -3.95 0.21
CA CYS A 116 4.84 -3.49 1.22
C CYS A 116 5.50 -3.57 2.60
N GLU A 117 5.60 -2.43 3.31
CA GLU A 117 6.12 -2.37 4.67
C GLU A 117 5.14 -3.00 5.67
N SER A 118 5.22 -4.33 5.81
CA SER A 118 4.27 -5.13 6.58
C SER A 118 4.09 -4.66 8.02
N GLU A 119 5.19 -4.30 8.68
CA GLU A 119 5.22 -3.79 10.06
C GLU A 119 4.38 -2.52 10.23
N ARG A 120 4.46 -1.60 9.26
CA ARG A 120 3.72 -0.34 9.31
C ARG A 120 2.27 -0.52 8.94
N LEU A 121 1.99 -1.40 7.98
CA LEU A 121 0.63 -1.68 7.53
C LEU A 121 -0.22 -2.28 8.66
N VAL A 122 0.36 -3.13 9.51
CA VAL A 122 -0.31 -3.67 10.71
C VAL A 122 -0.70 -2.54 11.69
N GLN A 123 0.14 -1.51 11.83
CA GLN A 123 -0.12 -0.37 12.72
C GLN A 123 -1.29 0.52 12.26
N VAL A 124 -1.74 0.40 11.01
CA VAL A 124 -2.93 1.09 10.46
C VAL A 124 -4.23 0.50 11.02
N GLY A 125 -4.16 -0.54 11.86
CA GLY A 125 -5.32 -1.12 12.53
C GLY A 125 -6.11 -2.05 11.62
N LEU A 126 -5.39 -2.81 10.77
CA LEU A 126 -5.96 -3.88 9.96
C LEU A 126 -6.38 -5.02 10.91
N SER A 127 -7.69 -5.10 11.19
CA SER A 127 -8.33 -6.09 12.06
C SER A 127 -7.67 -6.31 13.45
N ASP A 128 -7.90 -5.38 14.39
CA ASP A 128 -8.16 -5.80 15.77
C ASP A 128 -9.62 -6.25 15.83
N ASN A 129 -9.88 -7.57 15.80
CA ASN A 129 -11.18 -8.13 16.21
C ASN A 129 -11.52 -7.78 17.68
N THR A 130 -10.54 -7.27 18.43
CA THR A 130 -10.69 -6.66 19.73
C THR A 130 -10.91 -5.16 19.59
N GLY A 131 -12.08 -4.78 19.10
CA GLY A 131 -12.59 -3.43 19.32
C GLY A 131 -12.46 -3.10 20.81
N SER A 132 -11.54 -2.20 21.16
CA SER A 132 -11.42 -1.63 22.49
C SER A 132 -12.82 -1.28 22.99
N LYS A 133 -13.15 -1.67 24.22
CA LYS A 133 -14.48 -1.39 24.82
C LYS A 133 -14.86 0.10 24.67
N ALA A 134 -13.87 1.00 24.61
CA ALA A 134 -14.06 2.41 24.34
C ALA A 134 -14.61 2.73 22.93
N TRP A 135 -14.16 2.03 21.88
CA TRP A 135 -14.62 2.23 20.50
C TRP A 135 -16.07 1.73 20.32
N LYS A 136 -16.41 0.59 20.92
CA LYS A 136 -17.80 0.06 20.97
C LYS A 136 -18.76 0.98 21.73
N LEU A 137 -18.28 1.71 22.75
CA LEU A 137 -19.08 2.67 23.52
C LEU A 137 -19.30 3.99 22.75
N LEU A 138 -18.28 4.51 22.07
CA LEU A 138 -18.35 5.77 21.32
C LEU A 138 -19.18 5.66 20.03
N HIS A 139 -19.19 4.50 19.37
CA HIS A 139 -19.91 4.28 18.11
C HIS A 139 -21.22 3.49 18.25
N LYS A 140 -21.86 3.51 19.41
CA LYS A 140 -23.14 2.80 19.68
C LYS A 140 -24.31 3.24 18.78
N LYS A 141 -24.25 4.44 18.18
CA LYS A 141 -25.27 4.97 17.26
C LYS A 141 -25.00 4.70 15.78
N ASN A 142 -23.75 4.45 15.40
CA ASN A 142 -23.42 3.99 14.05
C ASN A 142 -23.23 2.48 14.14
N LYS A 143 -24.33 1.73 13.97
CA LYS A 143 -24.25 0.32 13.56
C LYS A 143 -23.65 0.29 12.15
N CYS A 144 -22.37 0.62 12.03
CA CYS A 144 -21.56 0.28 10.89
C CYS A 144 -21.42 -1.23 10.96
N ASN A 145 -22.39 -1.92 10.38
CA ASN A 145 -22.31 -3.31 9.95
C ASN A 145 -21.25 -3.36 8.85
N ILE A 146 -20.01 -2.99 9.17
CA ILE A 146 -18.87 -3.18 8.27
C ILE A 146 -18.73 -4.69 8.24
N LYS A 147 -19.38 -5.32 7.25
CA LYS A 147 -18.91 -6.60 6.74
C LYS A 147 -17.42 -6.37 6.55
N ALA A 148 -16.59 -7.06 7.32
CA ALA A 148 -15.14 -6.86 7.29
C ALA A 148 -14.70 -7.05 5.85
N THR A 149 -14.38 -5.95 5.18
CA THR A 149 -13.89 -6.00 3.81
C THR A 149 -12.53 -6.68 3.84
N PRO A 150 -12.21 -7.45 2.80
CA PRO A 150 -10.95 -8.18 2.76
C PRO A 150 -9.75 -7.22 2.84
N TRP A 151 -9.91 -5.96 2.41
CA TRP A 151 -8.87 -4.94 2.41
C TRP A 151 -8.47 -4.39 3.77
N LEU A 152 -9.30 -4.60 4.81
CA LEU A 152 -8.92 -4.30 6.19
C LEU A 152 -8.07 -5.40 6.82
N GLN A 153 -7.65 -6.42 6.06
CA GLN A 153 -6.77 -7.48 6.49
C GLN A 153 -5.42 -7.35 5.76
N ALA A 154 -4.33 -7.21 6.53
CA ALA A 154 -2.98 -7.13 5.97
C ALA A 154 -2.63 -8.28 5.01
N PRO A 155 -3.00 -9.55 5.30
CA PRO A 155 -2.74 -10.67 4.40
C PRO A 155 -3.29 -10.46 2.98
N THR A 156 -4.49 -9.90 2.85
CA THR A 156 -5.10 -9.61 1.55
C THR A 156 -4.24 -8.67 0.72
N ILE A 157 -3.76 -7.59 1.33
CA ILE A 157 -2.89 -6.59 0.69
C ILE A 157 -1.58 -7.27 0.26
N PHE A 158 -0.96 -8.06 1.15
CA PHE A 158 0.27 -8.78 0.84
C PHE A 158 0.10 -9.79 -0.30
N THR A 159 -1.02 -10.52 -0.33
CA THR A 159 -1.33 -11.46 -1.41
C THR A 159 -1.42 -10.75 -2.75
N VAL A 160 -2.10 -9.60 -2.83
CA VAL A 160 -2.20 -8.83 -4.08
C VAL A 160 -0.85 -8.30 -4.52
N VAL A 161 -0.05 -7.73 -3.60
CA VAL A 161 1.31 -7.26 -3.90
C VAL A 161 2.20 -8.41 -4.40
N SER A 162 2.16 -9.57 -3.73
CA SER A 162 2.92 -10.74 -4.16
C SER A 162 2.47 -11.26 -5.53
N ASN A 163 1.16 -11.29 -5.79
CA ASN A 163 0.60 -11.72 -7.07
C ASN A 163 0.98 -10.78 -8.22
N TYR A 164 1.08 -9.47 -7.96
CA TYR A 164 1.61 -8.52 -8.91
C TYR A 164 3.09 -8.79 -9.21
N ASN A 165 3.91 -9.00 -8.19
CA ASN A 165 5.33 -9.31 -8.38
C ASN A 165 5.51 -10.61 -9.17
N HIS A 166 4.69 -11.64 -8.91
CA HIS A 166 4.67 -12.86 -9.72
C HIS A 166 4.26 -12.60 -11.18
N LEU A 167 3.30 -11.71 -11.43
CA LEU A 167 2.92 -11.30 -12.79
C LEU A 167 4.10 -10.66 -13.52
N ILE A 168 4.87 -9.79 -12.86
CA ILE A 168 6.07 -9.18 -13.47
C ILE A 168 7.10 -10.25 -13.85
N VAL A 169 7.34 -11.25 -12.99
CA VAL A 169 8.22 -12.38 -13.30
C VAL A 169 7.67 -13.24 -14.45
N LEU A 170 6.35 -13.47 -14.49
CA LEU A 170 5.69 -14.19 -15.57
C LEU A 170 5.83 -13.44 -16.90
N LEU A 171 5.67 -12.12 -16.90
CA LEU A 171 5.84 -11.28 -18.07
C LEU A 171 7.27 -11.35 -18.61
N LYS A 172 8.29 -11.24 -17.74
CA LYS A 172 9.70 -11.44 -18.13
C LYS A 172 9.94 -12.80 -18.76
N THR A 173 9.41 -13.85 -18.11
CA THR A 173 9.55 -15.22 -18.60
C THR A 173 8.90 -15.36 -19.98
N ARG A 174 7.69 -14.83 -20.16
CA ARG A 174 6.99 -14.86 -21.44
C ARG A 174 7.73 -14.07 -22.51
N ASN A 175 8.27 -12.89 -22.19
CA ASN A 175 9.06 -12.08 -23.11
C ASN A 175 10.33 -12.81 -23.57
N GLN A 176 11.01 -13.52 -22.66
CA GLN A 176 12.15 -14.36 -23.05
C GLN A 176 11.72 -15.49 -23.98
N LEU A 177 10.63 -16.18 -23.66
CA LEU A 177 10.09 -17.23 -24.53
C LEU A 177 9.68 -16.69 -25.91
N ASP A 178 9.09 -15.48 -25.96
CA ASP A 178 8.74 -14.80 -27.22
C ASP A 178 9.98 -14.54 -28.08
N LEU A 179 11.08 -14.06 -27.48
CA LEU A 179 12.34 -13.87 -28.19
C LEU A 179 12.89 -15.20 -28.74
N ASP A 180 12.92 -16.24 -27.91
CA ASP A 180 13.42 -17.56 -28.29
C ASP A 180 12.58 -18.16 -29.44
N VAL A 181 11.24 -18.11 -29.31
CA VAL A 181 10.29 -18.58 -30.31
C VAL A 181 10.46 -17.82 -31.63
N LYS A 182 10.50 -16.49 -31.59
CA LYS A 182 10.65 -15.66 -32.79
C LYS A 182 11.99 -15.89 -33.48
N SER A 183 13.07 -16.03 -32.70
CA SER A 183 14.41 -16.35 -33.22
C SER A 183 14.41 -17.67 -33.98
N MET A 184 13.89 -18.75 -33.39
CA MET A 184 13.84 -20.06 -34.04
C MET A 184 12.93 -20.11 -35.26
N LEU A 185 11.77 -19.45 -35.20
CA LEU A 185 10.87 -19.39 -36.36
C LEU A 185 11.50 -18.58 -37.50
N SER A 186 12.17 -17.48 -37.19
CA SER A 186 12.90 -16.69 -38.18
C SER A 186 14.08 -17.45 -38.78
N GLU A 187 14.83 -18.21 -37.98
CA GLU A 187 15.96 -19.01 -38.46
C GLU A 187 15.50 -20.16 -39.37
N LYS A 188 14.41 -20.83 -39.00
CA LYS A 188 13.90 -21.99 -39.75
C LYS A 188 13.14 -21.61 -41.02
N TYR A 189 12.30 -20.57 -40.96
CA TYR A 189 11.37 -20.23 -42.04
C TYR A 189 11.73 -18.93 -42.78
N GLY A 190 12.68 -18.14 -42.29
CA GLY A 190 13.17 -16.93 -42.98
C GLY A 190 12.03 -15.99 -43.41
N SER A 191 11.93 -15.73 -44.71
CA SER A 191 10.89 -14.86 -45.28
C SER A 191 9.47 -15.44 -45.25
N GLU A 192 9.29 -16.75 -45.00
CA GLU A 192 7.96 -17.34 -44.79
C GLU A 192 7.41 -17.04 -43.39
N TYR A 193 8.28 -16.63 -42.44
CA TYR A 193 7.85 -16.26 -41.11
C TYR A 193 6.93 -15.03 -41.17
N GLY A 194 5.69 -15.20 -40.70
CA GLY A 194 4.63 -14.19 -40.78
C GLY A 194 3.62 -14.39 -41.92
N MET A 195 3.88 -15.31 -42.86
CA MET A 195 2.93 -15.68 -43.92
C MET A 195 2.32 -17.05 -43.65
N GLY A 196 1.15 -17.08 -43.01
CA GLY A 196 0.32 -18.29 -42.91
C GLY A 196 0.95 -19.43 -42.11
N MET A 197 1.41 -19.16 -40.88
CA MET A 197 1.89 -20.21 -39.97
C MET A 197 0.75 -21.10 -39.48
N THR A 198 0.91 -22.41 -39.69
CA THR A 198 0.01 -23.45 -39.18
C THR A 198 0.52 -24.03 -37.86
N GLU A 199 -0.36 -24.71 -37.12
CA GLU A 199 0.00 -25.43 -35.90
C GLU A 199 1.15 -26.41 -36.12
N ASP A 200 1.08 -27.20 -37.19
CA ASP A 200 2.09 -28.21 -37.51
C ASP A 200 3.48 -27.59 -37.74
N LYS A 201 3.56 -26.48 -38.48
CA LYS A 201 4.81 -25.75 -38.69
C LYS A 201 5.38 -25.23 -37.36
N LEU A 202 4.53 -24.69 -36.49
CA LEU A 202 4.96 -24.22 -35.16
C LEU A 202 5.48 -25.36 -34.29
N TYR A 203 4.80 -26.51 -34.29
CA TYR A 203 5.24 -27.69 -33.54
C TYR A 203 6.56 -28.25 -34.03
N GLU A 204 6.73 -28.32 -35.35
CA GLU A 204 7.94 -28.84 -35.98
C GLU A 204 9.16 -27.95 -35.72
N ALA A 205 8.96 -26.63 -35.56
CA ALA A 205 10.04 -25.68 -35.32
C ALA A 205 10.43 -25.55 -33.85
N LEU A 206 9.46 -25.42 -32.95
CA LEU A 206 9.71 -25.08 -31.55
C LEU A 206 10.01 -26.31 -30.68
N GLY A 207 9.62 -27.50 -31.17
CA GLY A 207 9.59 -28.70 -30.36
C GLY A 207 8.57 -28.61 -29.22
N ARG A 208 8.30 -29.74 -28.58
CA ARG A 208 7.16 -29.87 -27.65
C ARG A 208 7.29 -28.98 -26.41
N SER A 209 8.48 -28.96 -25.80
CA SER A 209 8.70 -28.31 -24.50
C SER A 209 8.49 -26.80 -24.59
N LEU A 210 9.11 -26.15 -25.57
CA LEU A 210 9.01 -24.71 -25.73
C LEU A 210 7.62 -24.28 -26.20
N PHE A 211 7.03 -25.04 -27.13
CA PHE A 211 5.66 -24.81 -27.58
C PHE A 211 4.71 -24.70 -26.38
N VAL A 212 4.67 -25.72 -25.52
CA VAL A 212 3.78 -25.73 -24.35
C VAL A 212 4.07 -24.56 -23.41
N LYS A 213 5.35 -24.30 -23.08
CA LYS A 213 5.72 -23.21 -22.18
C LYS A 213 5.26 -21.85 -22.69
N TYR A 214 5.38 -21.60 -23.99
CA TYR A 214 5.06 -20.32 -24.59
C TYR A 214 3.55 -20.01 -24.56
N PHE A 215 2.72 -20.95 -25.01
CA PHE A 215 1.26 -20.77 -24.98
C PHE A 215 0.74 -20.72 -23.54
N ASP A 216 1.27 -21.57 -22.65
CA ASP A 216 0.89 -21.60 -21.24
C ASP A 216 1.21 -20.29 -20.53
N ALA A 217 2.44 -19.79 -20.67
CA ALA A 217 2.84 -18.53 -20.05
C ALA A 217 2.05 -17.34 -20.60
N THR A 218 1.75 -17.33 -21.90
CA THR A 218 0.97 -16.24 -22.52
C THR A 218 -0.47 -16.21 -21.98
N GLU A 219 -1.12 -17.37 -21.89
CA GLU A 219 -2.49 -17.40 -21.38
C GLU A 219 -2.57 -17.05 -19.90
N LEU A 220 -1.67 -17.61 -19.08
CA LEU A 220 -1.60 -17.28 -17.66
C LEU A 220 -1.35 -15.78 -17.45
N LEU A 221 -0.54 -15.15 -18.30
CA LEU A 221 -0.28 -13.72 -18.24
C LEU A 221 -1.55 -12.90 -18.53
N ILE A 222 -2.28 -13.22 -19.61
CA ILE A 222 -3.53 -12.51 -19.97
C ILE A 222 -4.54 -12.60 -18.82
N LEU A 223 -4.76 -13.80 -18.29
CA LEU A 223 -5.68 -14.04 -17.18
C LEU A 223 -5.25 -13.29 -15.93
N GLN A 224 -3.96 -13.33 -15.60
CA GLN A 224 -3.44 -12.67 -14.39
C GLN A 224 -3.53 -11.15 -14.50
N VAL A 225 -3.27 -10.56 -15.68
CA VAL A 225 -3.43 -9.11 -15.89
C VAL A 225 -4.88 -8.69 -15.65
N ASP A 226 -5.85 -9.41 -16.22
CA ASP A 226 -7.28 -9.11 -16.02
C ASP A 226 -7.67 -9.22 -14.53
N ASN A 227 -7.27 -10.31 -13.88
CA ASN A 227 -7.56 -10.54 -12.46
C ASN A 227 -6.96 -9.48 -11.55
N MET A 228 -5.73 -9.05 -11.84
CA MET A 228 -5.02 -8.06 -11.06
C MET A 228 -5.61 -6.66 -11.24
N ILE A 229 -5.96 -6.26 -12.47
CA ILE A 229 -6.62 -4.97 -12.74
C ILE A 229 -7.92 -4.85 -11.93
N ILE A 230 -8.73 -5.92 -11.95
CA ILE A 230 -9.99 -5.96 -11.22
C ILE A 230 -9.76 -5.87 -9.70
N SER A 231 -8.85 -6.68 -9.15
CA SER A 231 -8.58 -6.71 -7.71
C SER A 231 -8.00 -5.39 -7.20
N ILE A 232 -7.10 -4.77 -7.97
CA ILE A 232 -6.49 -3.47 -7.63
C ILE A 232 -7.52 -2.35 -7.73
N ASN A 233 -8.41 -2.36 -8.73
CA ASN A 233 -9.51 -1.41 -8.80
C ASN A 233 -10.45 -1.55 -7.59
N ASP A 234 -10.78 -2.79 -7.19
CA ASP A 234 -11.60 -3.02 -6.00
C ASP A 234 -10.92 -2.49 -4.72
N PHE A 235 -9.61 -2.68 -4.58
CA PHE A 235 -8.84 -2.07 -3.48
C PHE A 235 -8.92 -0.55 -3.51
N LEU A 236 -8.58 0.08 -4.64
CA LEU A 236 -8.51 1.54 -4.76
C LEU A 236 -9.87 2.20 -4.51
N THR A 237 -10.97 1.56 -4.92
CA THR A 237 -12.32 2.08 -4.72
C THR A 237 -12.83 1.96 -3.28
N HIS A 238 -12.46 0.90 -2.55
CA HIS A 238 -13.00 0.65 -1.20
C HIS A 238 -12.03 1.05 -0.08
N TYR A 239 -10.76 0.70 -0.18
CA TYR A 239 -9.79 0.83 0.91
C TYR A 239 -9.59 2.28 1.41
N PRO A 240 -9.44 3.32 0.54
CA PRO A 240 -9.21 4.68 1.00
C PRO A 240 -10.32 5.21 1.92
N ASN A 241 -11.58 4.92 1.58
CA ASN A 241 -12.73 5.36 2.36
C ASN A 241 -12.70 4.68 3.74
N GLU A 242 -12.56 3.36 3.77
CA GLU A 242 -12.62 2.57 5.00
C GLU A 242 -11.47 2.86 5.96
N VAL A 243 -10.25 2.98 5.44
CA VAL A 243 -9.08 3.22 6.27
C VAL A 243 -9.05 4.66 6.79
N SER A 244 -9.59 5.62 6.05
CA SER A 244 -9.69 7.02 6.49
C SER A 244 -10.55 7.19 7.75
N LEU A 245 -11.52 6.29 7.98
CA LEU A 245 -12.35 6.28 9.18
C LEU A 245 -11.59 5.85 10.44
N LYS A 246 -10.46 5.13 10.29
CA LYS A 246 -9.62 4.67 11.40
C LYS A 246 -8.60 5.71 11.85
N VAL A 247 -8.43 6.78 11.07
CA VAL A 247 -7.44 7.83 11.33
C VAL A 247 -8.01 8.88 12.29
N ASN A 248 -7.25 9.24 13.33
CA ASN A 248 -7.68 10.25 14.28
C ASN A 248 -7.31 11.66 13.83
N LYS A 249 -8.27 12.33 13.19
CA LYS A 249 -8.13 13.71 12.65
C LYS A 249 -7.71 14.76 13.69
N LYS A 250 -7.96 14.52 14.99
CA LYS A 250 -7.55 15.43 16.08
C LYS A 250 -6.05 15.70 16.08
N TYR A 251 -5.24 14.71 15.68
CA TYR A 251 -3.79 14.78 15.71
C TYR A 251 -3.16 15.24 14.37
N LEU A 252 -3.99 15.61 13.39
CA LEU A 252 -3.58 15.74 11.98
C LEU A 252 -3.98 17.09 11.35
N SER A 253 -3.89 18.19 12.10
CA SER A 253 -4.34 19.52 11.65
C SER A 253 -3.82 19.94 10.27
N ASN A 254 -2.61 19.52 9.88
CA ASN A 254 -1.99 19.84 8.58
C ASN A 254 -1.72 18.60 7.71
N TYR A 255 -2.21 17.41 8.09
CA TYR A 255 -1.92 16.17 7.39
C TYR A 255 -3.10 15.75 6.51
N LYS A 256 -2.82 15.42 5.24
CA LYS A 256 -3.86 15.00 4.29
C LYS A 256 -3.88 13.48 4.17
N VAL A 257 -5.08 12.92 4.23
CA VAL A 257 -5.36 11.51 3.99
C VAL A 257 -6.06 11.40 2.65
N ILE A 258 -5.66 10.44 1.81
CA ILE A 258 -6.42 10.12 0.60
C ILE A 258 -7.69 9.39 1.03
N VAL A 259 -8.86 9.98 0.76
CA VAL A 259 -10.16 9.46 1.22
C VAL A 259 -10.94 8.78 0.10
N ASN A 260 -10.64 9.10 -1.16
CA ASN A 260 -11.34 8.54 -2.31
C ASN A 260 -10.42 8.41 -3.51
N TYR A 261 -10.74 7.46 -4.38
CA TYR A 261 -10.12 7.25 -5.68
C TYR A 261 -11.22 7.26 -6.74
N ILE A 262 -11.04 8.07 -7.78
CA ILE A 262 -11.97 8.17 -8.91
C ILE A 262 -11.15 8.13 -10.19
N ASN A 263 -11.47 7.20 -11.08
CA ASN A 263 -10.97 7.18 -12.45
C ASN A 263 -12.09 6.74 -13.39
N GLU A 264 -12.71 7.71 -14.03
CA GLU A 264 -13.87 7.52 -14.92
C GLU A 264 -13.47 7.68 -16.40
N THR A 265 -12.19 7.65 -16.70
CA THR A 265 -11.74 7.82 -18.09
C THR A 265 -12.18 6.63 -18.93
N THR A 266 -12.78 6.88 -20.11
CA THR A 266 -13.26 5.82 -21.01
C THR A 266 -12.20 4.76 -21.34
N PRO A 267 -10.94 5.12 -21.63
CA PRO A 267 -9.88 4.13 -21.88
C PRO A 267 -9.58 3.25 -20.66
N TYR A 268 -9.72 3.79 -19.45
CA TYR A 268 -9.51 3.00 -18.24
C TYR A 268 -10.67 2.01 -18.01
N ILE A 269 -11.91 2.47 -18.18
CA ILE A 269 -13.11 1.64 -18.01
C ILE A 269 -13.12 0.47 -19.01
N SER A 270 -12.64 0.67 -20.25
CA SER A 270 -12.50 -0.45 -21.19
C SER A 270 -11.49 -1.50 -20.71
N MET A 271 -10.42 -1.08 -20.05
CA MET A 271 -9.41 -2.00 -19.49
C MET A 271 -9.90 -2.79 -18.27
N LEU A 272 -10.97 -2.36 -17.60
CA LEU A 272 -11.63 -3.15 -16.55
C LEU A 272 -12.41 -4.35 -17.11
N LYS A 273 -12.80 -4.31 -18.39
CA LYS A 273 -13.51 -5.43 -19.03
C LYS A 273 -12.55 -6.58 -19.26
N ARG A 274 -12.96 -7.79 -18.90
CA ARG A 274 -12.17 -9.00 -19.18
C ARG A 274 -11.96 -9.17 -20.69
N THR A 275 -10.80 -9.72 -21.03
CA THR A 275 -10.49 -10.13 -22.40
C THR A 275 -11.40 -11.29 -22.85
N PRO A 276 -11.55 -11.54 -24.16
CA PRO A 276 -12.34 -12.65 -24.65
C PRO A 276 -11.88 -13.98 -24.04
N ALA A 277 -12.83 -14.84 -23.66
CA ALA A 277 -12.53 -16.11 -23.00
C ALA A 277 -11.71 -17.04 -23.90
N LEU A 278 -10.78 -17.80 -23.33
CA LEU A 278 -10.01 -18.80 -24.06
C LEU A 278 -10.89 -19.96 -24.55
N ASP A 279 -10.65 -20.45 -25.76
CA ASP A 279 -11.11 -21.78 -26.16
C ASP A 279 -10.30 -22.86 -25.43
N ILE A 280 -10.83 -23.30 -24.30
CA ILE A 280 -10.19 -24.30 -23.42
C ILE A 280 -10.00 -25.63 -24.15
N LYS A 281 -10.88 -26.01 -25.09
CA LYS A 281 -10.75 -27.29 -25.80
C LYS A 281 -9.52 -27.26 -26.69
N VAL A 282 -9.36 -26.19 -27.47
CA VAL A 282 -8.17 -25.99 -28.32
C VAL A 282 -6.92 -25.84 -27.46
N MET A 283 -6.98 -25.09 -26.36
CA MET A 283 -5.82 -24.98 -25.47
C MET A 283 -5.41 -26.36 -24.89
N SER A 284 -6.38 -27.15 -24.44
CA SER A 284 -6.13 -28.46 -23.85
C SER A 284 -5.47 -29.44 -24.83
N SER A 285 -5.88 -29.43 -26.11
CA SER A 285 -5.25 -30.24 -27.15
C SER A 285 -3.82 -29.74 -27.44
N LEU A 286 -3.62 -28.42 -27.50
CA LEU A 286 -2.31 -27.83 -27.71
C LEU A 286 -1.33 -28.16 -26.59
N VAL A 287 -1.74 -28.02 -25.33
CA VAL A 287 -0.87 -28.35 -24.18
C VAL A 287 -0.88 -29.84 -23.80
N ARG A 288 -1.67 -30.68 -24.49
CA ARG A 288 -1.88 -32.12 -24.20
C ARG A 288 -2.21 -32.34 -22.72
N MET A 289 -3.15 -31.54 -22.24
CA MET A 289 -3.67 -31.58 -20.89
C MET A 289 -5.11 -32.09 -20.96
N ASP A 290 -5.57 -32.80 -19.93
CA ASP A 290 -6.98 -33.15 -19.85
C ASP A 290 -7.85 -31.88 -19.83
N THR A 291 -9.03 -31.94 -20.46
CA THR A 291 -9.93 -30.79 -20.55
C THR A 291 -10.37 -30.25 -19.18
N VAL A 292 -10.53 -31.12 -18.17
CA VAL A 292 -10.89 -30.72 -16.81
C VAL A 292 -9.72 -30.04 -16.12
N GLU A 293 -8.50 -30.55 -16.31
CA GLU A 293 -7.29 -29.94 -15.77
C GLU A 293 -7.00 -28.58 -16.43
N ALA A 294 -7.16 -28.48 -17.75
CA ALA A 294 -7.04 -27.23 -18.48
C ALA A 294 -8.10 -26.22 -18.03
N MET A 295 -9.33 -26.67 -17.79
CA MET A 295 -10.37 -25.82 -17.23
C MET A 295 -10.01 -25.35 -15.81
N ARG A 296 -9.43 -26.19 -14.96
CA ARG A 296 -8.98 -25.76 -13.63
C ARG A 296 -7.87 -24.71 -13.72
N LYS A 297 -6.95 -24.87 -14.66
CA LYS A 297 -5.76 -24.03 -14.81
C LYS A 297 -6.05 -22.67 -15.44
N TYR A 298 -6.80 -22.65 -16.54
CA TYR A 298 -7.10 -21.47 -17.35
C TYR A 298 -8.47 -20.85 -17.05
N ARG A 299 -9.13 -21.28 -15.97
CA ARG A 299 -10.34 -20.64 -15.49
C ARG A 299 -10.01 -19.30 -14.85
N ASP A 300 -10.90 -18.34 -15.07
CA ASP A 300 -10.95 -17.12 -14.29
C ASP A 300 -11.12 -17.45 -12.80
N TYR A 301 -10.05 -17.25 -12.03
CA TYR A 301 -10.11 -17.34 -10.57
C TYR A 301 -10.97 -16.22 -10.01
N THR A 302 -11.60 -16.49 -8.87
CA THR A 302 -12.24 -15.46 -8.04
C THR A 302 -11.19 -14.44 -7.64
N THR A 303 -11.28 -13.25 -8.23
CA THR A 303 -10.56 -12.06 -7.79
C THR A 303 -11.07 -11.64 -6.41
N ILE A 304 -10.17 -11.09 -5.57
CA ILE A 304 -10.61 -10.47 -4.33
C ILE A 304 -11.49 -9.28 -4.73
N GLN A 305 -12.78 -9.39 -4.43
CA GLN A 305 -13.76 -8.36 -4.69
C GLN A 305 -14.62 -8.19 -3.44
N THR A 306 -14.93 -6.94 -3.15
CA THR A 306 -15.87 -6.60 -2.10
C THR A 306 -17.28 -6.74 -2.67
N ASN A 307 -18.11 -7.58 -2.03
CA ASN A 307 -19.51 -7.84 -2.43
C ASN A 307 -20.43 -6.65 -2.17
#